data_AF-A0AAN8GAY1-F1
#
_entry.id   AF-A0AAN8GAY1-F1
#
_cell.length_a   1.000
_cell.length_b   1.000
_cell.length_c   1.000
_cell.angle_alpha   90.00
_cell.angle_beta   90.00
_cell.angle_gamma   90.00
#
_symmetry.space_group_name_H-M   'P 1'
#
loop_
_entity.id
_entity.type
_entity.pdbx_description
1 polymer ?
#
loop_
_entity_poly.entity_id
_entity_poly.type
_entity_poly.pdbx_seq_one_letter_code
_entity_poly.pdbx_strand_id
1 'polypeptide(L)'
;MVAIDVKQVDPNAWLECKDVMSMLLNAIPVSTLLETQQIMLLTALESCPSHVVAALAAHLTSHQDVVSPLLNGVAQAVAVAFARRINDSDIFEQILLFAMQRGYYTPALAPILQSLVGELSGNDILVALAAMDALSDVAIASNVGASVVNESGAPQKIYELMQSSKDAPDGGFIYPCRENNIFEILFTGDQGVQRVMEAFAAALSSGPIELRVRHVDALAILFEHGEETLLAQWFSYMGAQMPSLLLSLVQKPFPDLRLASLRTFASLLKHQFALQTFLGLSGFVDWLVDQSTEHEWEACRLKGDIIRALIASDSPLIDAPLKIRLRAYFVAPKKDPEVEMML
;
A
#
# COMPACT_ATOMS: atom_id res chain seq x y z
N MET A 1 2.21 -16.56 -51.56
CA MET A 1 2.37 -16.29 -50.12
C MET A 1 3.46 -17.20 -49.59
N VAL A 2 4.57 -16.64 -49.10
CA VAL A 2 5.55 -17.41 -48.31
C VAL A 2 4.86 -17.73 -46.99
N ALA A 3 4.60 -19.01 -46.73
CA ALA A 3 4.05 -19.44 -45.45
C ALA A 3 5.20 -19.41 -44.43
N ILE A 4 5.21 -18.38 -43.59
CA ILE A 4 6.16 -18.30 -42.47
C ILE A 4 5.65 -19.27 -41.39
N ASP A 5 6.48 -20.23 -41.02
CA ASP A 5 6.21 -21.11 -39.88
C ASP A 5 6.35 -20.28 -38.59
N VAL A 6 5.22 -19.93 -37.99
CA VAL A 6 5.12 -19.07 -36.79
C VAL A 6 5.93 -19.64 -35.62
N LYS A 7 6.22 -20.95 -35.62
CA LYS A 7 7.03 -21.62 -34.59
C LYS A 7 8.53 -21.33 -34.69
N GLN A 8 9.00 -20.71 -35.78
CA GLN A 8 10.40 -20.37 -36.00
C GLN A 8 10.74 -18.91 -35.65
N VAL A 9 9.75 -18.13 -35.23
CA VAL A 9 9.93 -16.73 -34.85
C VAL A 9 10.29 -16.67 -33.37
N ASP A 10 11.42 -16.03 -33.04
CA ASP A 10 11.85 -15.79 -31.67
C ASP A 10 10.78 -14.98 -30.91
N PRO A 11 10.36 -15.38 -29.69
CA PRO A 11 9.41 -14.62 -28.87
C PRO A 11 9.81 -13.15 -28.64
N ASN A 12 11.12 -12.84 -28.64
CA ASN A 12 11.67 -11.50 -28.47
C ASN A 12 11.79 -10.70 -29.76
N ALA A 13 11.54 -11.31 -30.94
CA ALA A 13 11.54 -10.59 -32.23
C ALA A 13 10.50 -9.46 -32.28
N TRP A 14 9.53 -9.48 -31.36
CA TRP A 14 8.58 -8.39 -31.15
C TRP A 14 9.25 -7.04 -30.88
N LEU A 15 10.31 -7.00 -30.07
CA LEU A 15 10.99 -5.73 -29.73
C LEU A 15 11.55 -5.03 -30.97
N GLU A 16 12.03 -5.80 -31.94
CA GLU A 16 12.55 -5.27 -33.21
C GLU A 16 11.44 -4.95 -34.22
N CYS A 17 10.29 -5.65 -34.13
CA CYS A 17 9.16 -5.45 -35.04
C CYS A 17 8.15 -4.39 -34.57
N LYS A 18 8.21 -3.96 -33.31
CA LYS A 18 7.24 -3.04 -32.70
C LYS A 18 7.13 -1.73 -33.47
N ASP A 19 8.26 -1.11 -33.80
CA ASP A 19 8.29 0.18 -34.51
C ASP A 19 7.76 0.06 -35.94
N VAL A 20 8.05 -1.06 -36.61
CA VAL A 20 7.54 -1.38 -37.94
C VAL A 20 6.02 -1.58 -37.90
N MET A 21 5.52 -2.30 -36.89
CA MET A 21 4.09 -2.47 -36.71
C MET A 21 3.36 -1.18 -36.38
N SER A 22 3.91 -0.35 -35.49
CA SER A 22 3.35 0.98 -35.22
C SER A 22 3.33 1.85 -36.47
N MET A 23 4.36 1.79 -37.31
CA MET A 23 4.38 2.49 -38.60
C MET A 23 3.30 1.99 -39.57
N LEU A 24 3.12 0.67 -39.68
CA LEU A 24 2.10 0.06 -40.54
C LEU A 24 0.67 0.36 -40.04
N LEU A 25 0.46 0.34 -38.72
CA LEU A 25 -0.83 0.68 -38.11
C LEU A 25 -1.17 2.16 -38.34
N ASN A 26 -0.19 3.06 -38.19
CA ASN A 26 -0.36 4.49 -38.49
C ASN A 26 -0.64 4.80 -39.97
N ALA A 27 -0.32 3.88 -40.88
CA ALA A 27 -0.63 4.05 -42.31
C ALA A 27 -2.09 3.73 -42.66
N ILE A 28 -2.84 3.06 -41.77
CA ILE A 28 -4.22 2.65 -41.99
C ILE A 28 -5.16 3.55 -41.18
N PRO A 29 -6.14 4.23 -41.82
CA PRO A 29 -7.13 5.00 -41.10
C PRO A 29 -7.96 4.11 -40.15
N VAL A 30 -8.10 4.56 -38.91
CA VAL A 30 -8.77 3.76 -37.86
C VAL A 30 -10.26 3.52 -38.16
N SER A 31 -10.92 4.43 -38.87
CA SER A 31 -12.29 4.22 -39.35
C SER A 31 -12.39 3.04 -40.33
N THR A 32 -11.43 2.89 -41.24
CA THR A 32 -11.36 1.75 -42.17
C THR A 32 -11.12 0.44 -41.43
N LEU A 33 -10.30 0.46 -40.37
CA LEU A 33 -10.03 -0.69 -39.52
C LEU A 33 -11.30 -1.18 -38.80
N LEU A 34 -12.09 -0.25 -38.26
CA LEU A 34 -13.27 -0.54 -37.44
C LEU A 34 -14.55 -0.79 -38.24
N GLU A 35 -14.71 -0.19 -39.42
CA GLU A 35 -15.92 -0.31 -40.24
C GLU A 35 -15.76 -1.31 -41.38
N THR A 36 -14.62 -1.25 -42.10
CA THR A 36 -14.44 -2.02 -43.35
C THR A 36 -13.67 -3.32 -43.13
N GLN A 37 -12.66 -3.30 -42.25
CA GLN A 37 -11.79 -4.43 -41.95
C GLN A 37 -12.11 -5.10 -40.60
N GLN A 38 -13.33 -4.86 -40.09
CA GLN A 38 -13.75 -5.30 -38.75
C GLN A 38 -13.56 -6.80 -38.53
N ILE A 39 -13.89 -7.64 -39.52
CA ILE A 39 -13.74 -9.09 -39.42
C ILE A 39 -12.27 -9.50 -39.28
N MET A 40 -11.37 -8.86 -40.04
CA MET A 40 -9.93 -9.13 -39.96
C MET A 40 -9.38 -8.72 -38.59
N LEU A 41 -9.83 -7.58 -38.06
CA LEU A 41 -9.48 -7.12 -36.72
C LEU A 41 -9.99 -8.09 -35.65
N LEU A 42 -11.23 -8.57 -35.76
CA LEU A 42 -11.78 -9.57 -34.84
C LEU A 42 -11.00 -10.89 -34.88
N THR A 43 -10.66 -11.40 -36.06
CA THR A 43 -9.84 -12.61 -36.19
C THR A 43 -8.42 -12.40 -35.64
N ALA A 44 -7.82 -11.23 -35.84
CA ALA A 44 -6.53 -10.88 -35.22
C ALA A 44 -6.63 -10.81 -33.69
N LEU A 45 -7.72 -10.22 -33.18
CA LEU A 45 -8.05 -10.20 -31.76
C LEU A 45 -8.40 -11.58 -31.18
N GLU A 46 -8.62 -12.62 -31.98
CA GLU A 46 -8.78 -13.99 -31.48
C GLU A 46 -7.51 -14.84 -31.63
N SER A 47 -6.62 -14.48 -32.57
CA SER A 47 -5.49 -15.33 -32.98
C SER A 47 -4.09 -14.81 -32.60
N CYS A 48 -3.91 -13.50 -32.41
CA CYS A 48 -2.60 -12.89 -32.13
C CYS A 48 -2.12 -12.98 -30.66
N PRO A 49 -0.82 -12.93 -30.36
CA PRO A 49 -0.32 -12.83 -28.98
C PRO A 49 -0.77 -11.56 -28.24
N SER A 50 -0.78 -11.59 -26.90
CA SER A 50 -1.24 -10.50 -26.01
C SER A 50 -0.53 -9.17 -26.24
N HIS A 51 0.79 -9.17 -26.46
CA HIS A 51 1.57 -7.96 -26.76
C HIS A 51 1.16 -7.28 -28.08
N VAL A 52 0.70 -8.04 -29.09
CA VAL A 52 0.17 -7.51 -30.35
C VAL A 52 -1.19 -6.84 -30.11
N VAL A 53 -2.02 -7.46 -29.27
CA VAL A 53 -3.33 -6.91 -28.87
C VAL A 53 -3.16 -5.61 -28.08
N ALA A 54 -2.19 -5.54 -27.18
CA ALA A 54 -1.86 -4.32 -26.44
C ALA A 54 -1.40 -3.19 -27.38
N ALA A 55 -0.58 -3.48 -28.39
CA ALA A 55 -0.18 -2.48 -29.39
C ALA A 55 -1.36 -1.98 -30.24
N LEU A 56 -2.27 -2.88 -30.62
CA LEU A 56 -3.51 -2.52 -31.30
C LEU A 56 -4.40 -1.63 -30.43
N ALA A 57 -4.55 -1.97 -29.14
CA ALA A 57 -5.29 -1.15 -28.19
C ALA A 57 -4.66 0.24 -28.03
N ALA A 58 -3.34 0.33 -27.86
CA ALA A 58 -2.61 1.59 -27.76
C ALA A 58 -2.80 2.47 -29.02
N HIS A 59 -2.77 1.85 -30.21
CA HIS A 59 -2.99 2.57 -31.48
C HIS A 59 -4.42 3.11 -31.62
N LEU A 60 -5.44 2.32 -31.26
CA LEU A 60 -6.84 2.79 -31.24
C LEU A 60 -7.04 3.94 -30.25
N THR A 61 -6.37 3.88 -29.10
CA THR A 61 -6.40 4.95 -28.09
C THR A 61 -5.75 6.24 -28.58
N SER A 62 -4.70 6.17 -29.40
CA SER A 62 -4.09 7.37 -29.99
C SER A 62 -5.00 8.12 -30.98
N HIS A 63 -6.11 7.50 -31.41
CA HIS A 63 -7.10 8.07 -32.33
C HIS A 63 -8.52 8.11 -31.72
N GLN A 64 -8.59 8.36 -30.41
CA GLN A 64 -9.81 8.25 -29.60
C GLN A 64 -11.01 9.04 -30.14
N ASP A 65 -10.79 10.24 -30.66
CA ASP A 65 -11.87 11.13 -31.15
C ASP A 65 -12.72 10.50 -32.26
N VAL A 66 -12.11 9.62 -33.06
CA VAL A 66 -12.78 8.89 -34.15
C VAL A 66 -13.27 7.53 -33.69
N VAL A 67 -12.55 6.89 -32.76
CA VAL A 67 -12.81 5.52 -32.30
C VAL A 67 -14.00 5.43 -31.37
N SER A 68 -14.14 6.36 -30.41
CA SER A 68 -15.20 6.34 -29.41
C SER A 68 -16.64 6.29 -29.99
N PRO A 69 -17.02 7.12 -30.98
CA PRO A 69 -18.34 7.02 -31.59
C PRO A 69 -18.54 5.73 -32.40
N LEU A 70 -17.47 5.20 -33.00
CA LEU A 70 -17.54 3.97 -33.80
C LEU A 70 -17.70 2.72 -32.93
N LEU A 71 -16.98 2.61 -31.81
CA LEU A 71 -17.10 1.50 -30.87
C LEU A 71 -18.47 1.48 -30.16
N ASN A 72 -19.07 2.65 -29.93
CA ASN A 72 -20.42 2.78 -29.37
C ASN A 72 -21.54 2.57 -30.41
N GLY A 73 -21.20 2.39 -31.68
CA GLY A 73 -22.14 2.17 -32.77
C GLY A 73 -21.80 0.91 -33.56
N VAL A 74 -21.24 1.09 -34.75
CA VAL A 74 -21.04 0.04 -35.76
C VAL A 74 -20.00 -1.01 -35.33
N ALA A 75 -19.03 -0.64 -34.49
CA ALA A 75 -17.90 -1.47 -34.11
C ALA A 75 -18.01 -2.12 -32.72
N GLN A 76 -19.21 -2.23 -32.14
CA GLN A 76 -19.42 -2.76 -30.79
C GLN A 76 -18.86 -4.19 -30.59
N ALA A 77 -18.90 -5.03 -31.62
CA ALA A 77 -18.31 -6.38 -31.57
C ALA A 77 -16.79 -6.37 -31.32
N VAL A 78 -16.08 -5.32 -31.78
CA VAL A 78 -14.64 -5.15 -31.55
C VAL A 78 -14.37 -4.81 -30.10
N ALA A 79 -15.18 -3.94 -29.50
CA ALA A 79 -15.11 -3.64 -28.07
C ALA A 79 -15.35 -4.90 -27.23
N VAL A 80 -16.33 -5.72 -27.62
CA VAL A 80 -16.60 -7.02 -26.97
C VAL A 80 -15.47 -8.02 -27.18
N ALA A 81 -14.81 -8.04 -28.35
CA ALA A 81 -13.69 -8.94 -28.61
C ALA A 81 -12.42 -8.56 -27.84
N PHE A 82 -12.10 -7.26 -27.75
CA PHE A 82 -11.12 -6.77 -26.79
C PHE A 82 -11.52 -7.21 -25.38
N ALA A 83 -12.80 -7.05 -25.01
CA ALA A 83 -13.31 -7.46 -23.72
C ALA A 83 -13.38 -8.97 -23.45
N ARG A 84 -13.22 -9.82 -24.47
CA ARG A 84 -13.11 -11.27 -24.33
C ARG A 84 -11.66 -11.73 -24.22
N ARG A 85 -10.74 -11.02 -24.90
CA ARG A 85 -9.30 -11.19 -24.73
C ARG A 85 -8.73 -10.56 -23.47
N ILE A 86 -9.56 -9.78 -22.80
CA ILE A 86 -9.32 -9.22 -21.47
C ILE A 86 -8.89 -10.29 -20.46
N ASN A 87 -9.15 -11.60 -20.64
CA ASN A 87 -8.74 -12.71 -19.75
C ASN A 87 -7.22 -12.94 -19.54
N ASP A 88 -6.35 -12.03 -19.99
CA ASP A 88 -4.88 -12.10 -19.84
C ASP A 88 -4.41 -11.04 -18.84
N SER A 89 -3.77 -11.47 -17.74
CA SER A 89 -3.45 -10.69 -16.51
C SER A 89 -2.81 -9.32 -16.81
N ASP A 90 -1.87 -9.26 -17.76
CA ASP A 90 -1.10 -8.05 -18.10
C ASP A 90 -1.92 -6.94 -18.82
N ILE A 91 -3.02 -7.30 -19.50
CA ILE A 91 -3.86 -6.36 -20.26
C ILE A 91 -4.97 -5.78 -19.37
N PHE A 92 -5.41 -6.54 -18.35
CA PHE A 92 -6.43 -6.14 -17.39
C PHE A 92 -6.06 -4.88 -16.61
N GLU A 93 -4.86 -4.87 -16.05
CA GLU A 93 -4.34 -3.79 -15.21
C GLU A 93 -4.29 -2.47 -15.98
N GLN A 94 -3.73 -2.48 -17.20
CA GLN A 94 -3.58 -1.28 -18.02
C GLN A 94 -4.93 -0.68 -18.42
N ILE A 95 -5.95 -1.50 -18.69
CA ILE A 95 -7.27 -1.01 -19.11
C ILE A 95 -8.07 -0.46 -17.93
N LEU A 96 -8.03 -1.13 -16.76
CA LEU A 96 -8.75 -0.65 -15.57
C LEU A 96 -8.15 0.67 -15.07
N LEU A 97 -6.83 0.75 -15.03
CA LEU A 97 -6.05 1.92 -14.64
C LEU A 97 -6.29 3.09 -15.62
N PHE A 98 -6.34 2.81 -16.92
CA PHE A 98 -6.69 3.81 -17.94
C PHE A 98 -8.14 4.32 -17.83
N ALA A 99 -9.11 3.42 -17.58
CA ALA A 99 -10.51 3.80 -17.40
C ALA A 99 -10.72 4.64 -16.14
N MET A 100 -9.98 4.36 -15.07
CA MET A 100 -10.09 5.03 -13.77
C MET A 100 -9.38 6.37 -13.74
N GLN A 101 -8.17 6.48 -14.31
CA GLN A 101 -7.44 7.76 -14.45
C GLN A 101 -8.24 8.81 -15.22
N ARG A 102 -9.14 8.38 -16.12
CA ARG A 102 -9.98 9.27 -16.93
C ARG A 102 -11.42 9.39 -16.43
N GLY A 103 -11.75 8.79 -15.28
CA GLY A 103 -13.07 8.90 -14.65
C GLY A 103 -14.21 8.18 -15.38
N TYR A 104 -13.91 7.19 -16.22
CA TYR A 104 -14.88 6.43 -17.02
C TYR A 104 -15.26 5.08 -16.40
N TYR A 105 -15.20 4.96 -15.07
CA TYR A 105 -15.66 3.72 -14.44
C TYR A 105 -17.16 3.52 -14.70
N THR A 106 -17.49 2.40 -15.34
CA THR A 106 -18.87 2.01 -15.60
C THR A 106 -19.17 0.69 -14.89
N PRO A 107 -20.45 0.41 -14.54
CA PRO A 107 -20.84 -0.87 -13.96
C PRO A 107 -20.44 -2.10 -14.80
N ALA A 108 -20.17 -1.92 -16.09
CA ALA A 108 -19.66 -2.96 -16.98
C ALA A 108 -18.23 -3.42 -16.65
N LEU A 109 -17.44 -2.61 -15.93
CA LEU A 109 -16.09 -2.94 -15.49
C LEU A 109 -16.06 -3.60 -14.09
N ALA A 110 -17.19 -3.64 -13.38
CA ALA A 110 -17.29 -4.26 -12.06
C ALA A 110 -16.90 -5.76 -12.02
N PRO A 111 -17.25 -6.60 -13.01
CA PRO A 111 -16.81 -7.99 -13.06
C PRO A 111 -15.28 -8.12 -13.16
N ILE A 112 -14.64 -7.15 -13.81
CA ILE A 112 -13.18 -7.14 -14.01
C ILE A 112 -12.48 -6.84 -12.68
N LEU A 113 -12.96 -5.81 -11.96
CA LEU A 113 -12.48 -5.53 -10.61
C LEU A 113 -12.67 -6.74 -9.69
N GLN A 114 -13.81 -7.42 -9.77
CA GLN A 114 -14.06 -8.62 -8.96
C GLN A 114 -13.15 -9.80 -9.32
N SER A 115 -12.74 -9.94 -10.59
CA SER A 115 -11.75 -10.93 -11.00
C SER A 115 -10.39 -10.66 -10.35
N LEU A 116 -9.95 -9.40 -10.38
CA LEU A 116 -8.68 -8.96 -9.82
C LEU A 116 -8.68 -9.06 -8.28
N VAL A 117 -9.82 -8.76 -7.64
CA VAL A 117 -10.05 -9.05 -6.21
C VAL A 117 -10.12 -10.56 -5.92
N GLY A 118 -10.49 -11.37 -6.91
CA GLY A 118 -10.42 -12.84 -6.85
C GLY A 118 -8.99 -13.36 -6.83
N GLU A 119 -8.09 -12.74 -7.59
CA GLU A 119 -6.67 -13.10 -7.69
C GLU A 119 -5.91 -12.94 -6.36
N LEU A 120 -6.36 -12.01 -5.50
CA LEU A 120 -5.87 -11.88 -4.12
C LEU A 120 -6.03 -13.16 -3.28
N SER A 121 -6.99 -14.01 -3.63
CA SER A 121 -7.23 -15.29 -2.95
C SER A 121 -6.59 -16.48 -3.69
N GLY A 122 -5.77 -16.21 -4.72
CA GLY A 122 -5.11 -17.22 -5.53
C GLY A 122 -3.96 -17.94 -4.81
N ASN A 123 -3.58 -19.10 -5.34
CA ASN A 123 -2.43 -19.87 -4.83
C ASN A 123 -1.08 -19.30 -5.29
N ASP A 124 -1.07 -18.45 -6.32
CA ASP A 124 0.15 -17.84 -6.85
C ASP A 124 0.38 -16.47 -6.20
N ILE A 125 1.46 -16.39 -5.42
CA ILE A 125 1.85 -15.20 -4.67
C ILE A 125 2.24 -14.05 -5.58
N LEU A 126 2.85 -14.33 -6.74
CA LEU A 126 3.28 -13.29 -7.68
C LEU A 126 2.07 -12.64 -8.36
N VAL A 127 1.07 -13.46 -8.72
CA VAL A 127 -0.21 -12.98 -9.25
C VAL A 127 -0.97 -12.18 -8.21
N ALA A 128 -1.00 -12.64 -6.95
CA ALA A 128 -1.64 -11.89 -5.88
C ALA A 128 -0.94 -10.55 -5.60
N LEU A 129 0.38 -10.45 -5.79
CA LEU A 129 1.13 -9.19 -5.67
C LEU A 129 0.83 -8.25 -6.85
N ALA A 130 0.84 -8.74 -8.09
CA ALA A 130 0.46 -7.94 -9.26
C ALA A 130 -0.98 -7.41 -9.13
N ALA A 131 -1.90 -8.23 -8.64
CA ALA A 131 -3.28 -7.80 -8.37
C ALA A 131 -3.34 -6.71 -7.29
N MET A 132 -2.50 -6.78 -6.25
CA MET A 132 -2.41 -5.73 -5.24
C MET A 132 -1.88 -4.42 -5.81
N ASP A 133 -0.84 -4.48 -6.64
CA ASP A 133 -0.24 -3.30 -7.30
C ASP A 133 -1.27 -2.61 -8.20
N ALA A 134 -1.96 -3.41 -9.03
CA ALA A 134 -3.05 -2.93 -9.87
C ALA A 134 -4.19 -2.26 -9.08
N LEU A 135 -4.60 -2.84 -7.94
CA LEU A 135 -5.63 -2.25 -7.08
C LEU A 135 -5.17 -0.95 -6.44
N SER A 136 -3.89 -0.85 -6.12
CA SER A 136 -3.28 0.33 -5.52
C SER A 136 -3.26 1.46 -6.53
N ASP A 137 -2.75 1.20 -7.73
CA ASP A 137 -2.74 2.17 -8.81
C ASP A 137 -4.14 2.67 -9.17
N VAL A 138 -5.14 1.77 -9.14
CA VAL A 138 -6.55 2.13 -9.36
C VAL A 138 -7.10 3.02 -8.24
N ALA A 139 -6.75 2.74 -6.99
CA ALA A 139 -7.14 3.57 -5.85
C ALA A 139 -6.48 4.95 -5.90
N ILE A 140 -5.20 5.02 -6.27
CA ILE A 140 -4.43 6.27 -6.40
C ILE A 140 -4.95 7.13 -7.54
N ALA A 141 -5.33 6.50 -8.66
CA ALA A 141 -5.70 7.21 -9.88
C ALA A 141 -6.90 8.16 -9.71
N SER A 142 -7.86 7.85 -8.84
CA SER A 142 -9.01 8.73 -8.58
C SER A 142 -9.78 8.39 -7.31
N ASN A 143 -10.46 9.39 -6.72
CA ASN A 143 -11.37 9.20 -5.59
C ASN A 143 -12.53 8.22 -5.89
N VAL A 144 -12.98 8.15 -7.15
CA VAL A 144 -14.03 7.19 -7.57
C VAL A 144 -13.45 5.78 -7.59
N GLY A 145 -12.26 5.60 -8.16
CA GLY A 145 -11.54 4.32 -8.17
C GLY A 145 -11.29 3.79 -6.76
N ALA A 146 -10.87 4.67 -5.86
CA ALA A 146 -10.73 4.38 -4.45
C ALA A 146 -12.01 3.90 -3.77
N SER A 147 -13.13 4.61 -3.94
CA SER A 147 -14.42 4.19 -3.35
C SER A 147 -14.82 2.82 -3.84
N VAL A 148 -14.65 2.57 -5.14
CA VAL A 148 -15.00 1.31 -5.78
C VAL A 148 -14.10 0.17 -5.30
N VAL A 149 -12.79 0.38 -5.18
CA VAL A 149 -11.85 -0.61 -4.63
C VAL A 149 -12.18 -0.90 -3.15
N ASN A 150 -12.50 0.12 -2.36
CA ASN A 150 -12.84 -0.04 -0.95
C ASN A 150 -14.15 -0.84 -0.77
N GLU A 151 -15.15 -0.58 -1.62
CA GLU A 151 -16.43 -1.31 -1.62
C GLU A 151 -16.33 -2.72 -2.20
N SER A 152 -15.29 -3.02 -2.99
CA SER A 152 -15.12 -4.32 -3.65
C SER A 152 -14.77 -5.49 -2.71
N GLY A 153 -14.37 -5.19 -1.46
CA GLY A 153 -13.86 -6.17 -0.50
C GLY A 153 -12.36 -6.47 -0.65
N ALA A 154 -11.67 -5.79 -1.58
CA ALA A 154 -10.22 -5.88 -1.74
C ALA A 154 -9.44 -5.66 -0.42
N PRO A 155 -9.75 -4.61 0.39
CA PRO A 155 -8.99 -4.35 1.62
C PRO A 155 -8.97 -5.54 2.59
N GLN A 156 -10.12 -6.19 2.77
CA GLN A 156 -10.27 -7.32 3.68
C GLN A 156 -9.49 -8.54 3.19
N LYS A 157 -9.55 -8.84 1.88
CA LYS A 157 -8.78 -9.94 1.30
C LYS A 157 -7.28 -9.71 1.34
N ILE A 158 -6.82 -8.49 1.10
CA ILE A 158 -5.41 -8.13 1.23
C ILE A 158 -4.94 -8.32 2.68
N TYR A 159 -5.77 -7.94 3.66
CA TYR A 159 -5.48 -8.16 5.07
C TYR A 159 -5.39 -9.65 5.42
N GLU A 160 -6.32 -10.48 4.94
CA GLU A 160 -6.29 -11.94 5.12
C GLU A 160 -5.07 -12.58 4.47
N LEU A 161 -4.71 -12.14 3.27
CA LEU A 161 -3.52 -12.60 2.53
C LEU A 161 -2.21 -12.25 3.26
N MET A 162 -2.16 -11.13 3.98
CA MET A 162 -1.02 -10.79 4.85
C MET A 162 -0.93 -11.65 6.11
N GLN A 163 -2.08 -12.04 6.67
CA GLN A 163 -2.11 -12.93 7.81
C GLN A 163 -1.67 -14.34 7.42
N SER A 164 -2.12 -14.85 6.27
CA SER A 164 -1.73 -16.18 5.79
C SER A 164 -0.27 -16.24 5.32
N SER A 165 0.27 -15.16 4.73
CA SER A 165 1.69 -15.09 4.36
C SER A 165 2.63 -15.07 5.58
N LYS A 166 2.09 -14.94 6.79
CA LYS A 166 2.85 -14.94 8.04
C LYS A 166 3.36 -16.33 8.38
N ASP A 167 2.59 -17.35 8.02
CA ASP A 167 2.88 -18.75 8.32
C ASP A 167 3.63 -19.43 7.16
N ALA A 168 3.88 -18.71 6.06
CA ALA A 168 4.56 -19.21 4.87
C ALA A 168 6.09 -18.95 4.93
N PRO A 169 6.95 -19.95 4.66
CA PRO A 169 8.42 -19.84 4.75
C PRO A 169 9.05 -18.81 3.78
N ASP A 170 8.29 -18.44 2.76
CA ASP A 170 8.55 -17.49 1.67
C ASP A 170 7.95 -16.10 1.92
N GLY A 171 7.25 -15.90 3.06
CA GLY A 171 6.65 -14.62 3.46
C GLY A 171 7.63 -13.46 3.56
N GLY A 172 8.93 -13.70 3.79
CA GLY A 172 9.96 -12.67 3.97
C GLY A 172 10.15 -11.69 2.80
N PHE A 173 9.86 -12.09 1.57
CA PHE A 173 9.96 -11.22 0.38
C PHE A 173 8.71 -10.37 0.13
N ILE A 174 7.61 -10.74 0.77
CA ILE A 174 6.26 -10.22 0.46
C ILE A 174 5.94 -8.96 1.26
N TYR A 175 6.51 -8.82 2.46
CA TYR A 175 6.12 -7.76 3.39
C TYR A 175 6.55 -6.33 3.02
N PRO A 176 7.75 -6.06 2.48
CA PRO A 176 8.16 -4.69 2.16
C PRO A 176 7.36 -4.07 1.00
N CYS A 177 7.01 -4.88 -0.01
CA CYS A 177 6.20 -4.42 -1.16
C CYS A 177 4.73 -4.20 -0.78
N ARG A 178 4.19 -4.99 0.16
CA ARG A 178 2.78 -4.89 0.57
C ARG A 178 2.48 -3.71 1.48
N GLU A 179 3.41 -3.27 2.33
CA GLU A 179 3.15 -2.15 3.25
C GLU A 179 2.80 -0.86 2.49
N ASN A 180 3.63 -0.42 1.54
CA ASN A 180 3.40 0.83 0.78
C ASN A 180 2.06 0.82 0.01
N ASN A 181 1.77 -0.28 -0.68
CA ASN A 181 0.59 -0.41 -1.55
C ASN A 181 -0.70 -0.55 -0.73
N ILE A 182 -0.61 -1.15 0.46
CA ILE A 182 -1.72 -1.22 1.42
C ILE A 182 -2.05 0.17 1.96
N PHE A 183 -1.06 0.99 2.32
CA PHE A 183 -1.30 2.37 2.76
C PHE A 183 -2.04 3.18 1.69
N GLU A 184 -1.79 2.95 0.41
CA GLU A 184 -2.48 3.69 -0.64
C GLU A 184 -3.93 3.20 -0.84
N ILE A 185 -4.18 1.89 -0.92
CA ILE A 185 -5.55 1.35 -1.06
C ILE A 185 -6.43 1.72 0.15
N LEU A 186 -5.85 1.61 1.34
CA LEU A 186 -6.56 1.76 2.60
C LEU A 186 -6.95 3.22 2.90
N PHE A 187 -6.09 4.19 2.56
CA PHE A 187 -6.30 5.59 2.92
C PHE A 187 -7.24 6.34 1.97
N THR A 188 -7.67 5.71 0.87
CA THR A 188 -8.41 6.43 -0.16
C THR A 188 -9.94 6.33 0.03
N GLY A 189 -10.60 7.50 0.12
CA GLY A 189 -12.05 7.68 0.37
C GLY A 189 -12.39 8.35 1.72
N ASP A 190 -13.56 9.01 1.82
CA ASP A 190 -13.97 9.86 2.98
C ASP A 190 -14.04 9.11 4.34
N GLN A 191 -14.14 7.78 4.32
CA GLN A 191 -14.10 6.93 5.54
C GLN A 191 -12.97 5.89 5.51
N GLY A 192 -12.10 5.93 4.48
CA GLY A 192 -11.00 4.97 4.33
C GLY A 192 -10.09 5.02 5.55
N VAL A 193 -9.56 6.19 5.85
CA VAL A 193 -8.61 6.37 6.95
C VAL A 193 -9.13 5.91 8.31
N GLN A 194 -10.41 6.15 8.62
CA GLN A 194 -10.99 5.70 9.89
C GLN A 194 -10.93 4.17 10.02
N ARG A 195 -11.41 3.44 9.00
CA ARG A 195 -11.40 1.96 9.01
C ARG A 195 -10.00 1.40 9.15
N VAL A 196 -9.02 2.10 8.58
CA VAL A 196 -7.62 1.68 8.58
C VAL A 196 -7.01 1.85 9.94
N MET A 197 -7.24 2.99 10.58
CA MET A 197 -6.79 3.23 11.95
C MET A 197 -7.43 2.24 12.93
N GLU A 198 -8.71 1.91 12.73
CA GLU A 198 -9.40 0.86 13.49
C GLU A 198 -8.79 -0.53 13.24
N ALA A 199 -8.44 -0.85 11.98
CA ALA A 199 -7.76 -2.10 11.63
C ALA A 199 -6.35 -2.18 12.22
N PHE A 200 -5.59 -1.07 12.21
CA PHE A 200 -4.29 -0.97 12.90
C PHE A 200 -4.45 -1.26 14.40
N ALA A 201 -5.43 -0.63 15.06
CA ALA A 201 -5.69 -0.87 16.47
C ALA A 201 -6.03 -2.34 16.76
N ALA A 202 -6.85 -2.97 15.91
CA ALA A 202 -7.18 -4.39 16.01
C ALA A 202 -5.92 -5.27 15.84
N ALA A 203 -5.11 -5.03 14.80
CA ALA A 203 -3.90 -5.79 14.52
C ALA A 203 -2.85 -5.68 15.65
N LEU A 204 -2.71 -4.51 16.26
CA LEU A 204 -1.82 -4.29 17.40
C LEU A 204 -2.30 -5.00 18.68
N SER A 205 -3.62 -5.09 18.84
CA SER A 205 -4.25 -5.69 20.01
C SER A 205 -4.21 -7.22 19.97
N SER A 206 -4.67 -7.81 18.86
CA SER A 206 -4.91 -9.25 18.72
C SER A 206 -3.91 -9.97 17.81
N GLY A 207 -3.16 -9.25 16.97
CA GLY A 207 -2.23 -9.84 16.04
C GLY A 207 -1.08 -10.59 16.73
N PRO A 208 -0.42 -11.53 16.05
CA PRO A 208 0.75 -12.20 16.60
C PRO A 208 1.99 -11.28 16.55
N ILE A 209 3.04 -11.62 17.32
CA ILE A 209 4.14 -10.69 17.62
C ILE A 209 4.81 -10.06 16.39
N GLU A 210 5.19 -10.84 15.37
CA GLU A 210 5.84 -10.29 14.17
C GLU A 210 4.94 -9.31 13.40
N LEU A 211 3.62 -9.56 13.36
CA LEU A 211 2.69 -8.62 12.74
C LEU A 211 2.58 -7.34 13.58
N ARG A 212 2.58 -7.42 14.91
CA ARG A 212 2.60 -6.22 15.75
C ARG A 212 3.84 -5.39 15.50
N VAL A 213 5.04 -6.00 15.42
CA VAL A 213 6.29 -5.28 15.13
C VAL A 213 6.13 -4.43 13.88
N ARG A 214 5.67 -5.03 12.78
CA ARG A 214 5.47 -4.34 11.49
C ARG A 214 4.44 -3.24 11.56
N HIS A 215 3.26 -3.52 12.11
CA HIS A 215 2.20 -2.50 12.20
C HIS A 215 2.63 -1.32 13.09
N VAL A 216 3.40 -1.56 14.15
CA VAL A 216 3.97 -0.50 14.98
C VAL A 216 5.00 0.33 14.19
N ASP A 217 5.91 -0.31 13.46
CA ASP A 217 6.92 0.38 12.66
C ASP A 217 6.28 1.22 11.54
N ALA A 218 5.22 0.68 10.92
CA ALA A 218 4.47 1.36 9.90
C ALA A 218 3.71 2.60 10.44
N LEU A 219 3.25 2.57 11.70
CA LEU A 219 2.76 3.78 12.38
C LEU A 219 3.87 4.83 12.56
N ALA A 220 5.12 4.43 12.77
CA ALA A 220 6.21 5.39 12.91
C ALA A 220 6.39 6.21 11.62
N ILE A 221 6.25 5.57 10.46
CA ILE A 221 6.31 6.22 9.15
C ILE A 221 5.07 7.12 8.94
N LEU A 222 3.89 6.57 9.22
CA LEU A 222 2.61 7.27 9.01
C LEU A 222 2.50 8.58 9.80
N PHE A 223 3.02 8.59 11.02
CA PHE A 223 3.01 9.77 11.90
C PHE A 223 4.32 10.56 11.83
N GLU A 224 5.22 10.27 10.90
CA GLU A 224 6.49 10.99 10.81
C GLU A 224 6.32 12.43 10.31
N HIS A 225 5.44 12.60 9.31
CA HIS A 225 5.17 13.87 8.64
C HIS A 225 3.67 14.04 8.42
N GLY A 226 3.11 15.20 8.77
CA GLY A 226 1.70 15.50 8.54
C GLY A 226 1.22 16.73 9.29
N GLU A 227 0.00 17.17 8.97
CA GLU A 227 -0.65 18.26 9.69
C GLU A 227 -1.16 17.77 11.06
N GLU A 228 -0.89 18.55 12.10
CA GLU A 228 -1.22 18.24 13.50
C GLU A 228 -2.70 17.82 13.70
N THR A 229 -3.63 18.55 13.07
CA THR A 229 -5.08 18.32 13.18
C THR A 229 -5.49 16.98 12.56
N LEU A 230 -4.94 16.67 11.38
CA LEU A 230 -5.21 15.46 10.63
C LEU A 230 -4.63 14.24 11.37
N LEU A 231 -3.38 14.31 11.81
CA LEU A 231 -2.74 13.23 12.56
C LEU A 231 -3.44 12.98 13.90
N ALA A 232 -3.87 14.03 14.61
CA ALA A 232 -4.64 13.88 15.83
C ALA A 232 -5.97 13.14 15.57
N GLN A 233 -6.67 13.51 14.49
CA GLN A 233 -7.90 12.85 14.07
C GLN A 233 -7.65 11.38 13.74
N TRP A 234 -6.60 11.08 12.97
CA TRP A 234 -6.22 9.72 12.60
C TRP A 234 -5.92 8.85 13.82
N PHE A 235 -5.11 9.38 14.74
CA PHE A 235 -4.80 8.69 15.99
C PHE A 235 -6.05 8.45 16.84
N SER A 236 -7.02 9.37 16.82
CA SER A 236 -8.28 9.19 17.56
C SER A 236 -9.12 8.01 17.07
N TYR A 237 -9.06 7.69 15.77
CA TYR A 237 -9.77 6.54 15.17
C TYR A 237 -9.22 5.19 15.64
N MET A 238 -7.96 5.13 16.09
CA MET A 238 -7.39 3.91 16.69
C MET A 238 -8.00 3.59 18.07
N GLY A 239 -8.75 4.52 18.65
CA GLY A 239 -9.48 4.34 19.90
C GLY A 239 -8.70 4.80 21.14
N ALA A 240 -9.46 5.12 22.20
CA ALA A 240 -8.93 5.73 23.42
C ALA A 240 -7.92 4.86 24.20
N GLN A 241 -7.88 3.55 23.94
CA GLN A 241 -6.97 2.61 24.59
C GLN A 241 -5.59 2.57 23.92
N MET A 242 -5.45 3.15 22.72
CA MET A 242 -4.24 3.05 21.92
C MET A 242 -2.97 3.57 22.62
N PRO A 243 -2.99 4.71 23.35
CA PRO A 243 -1.81 5.17 24.09
C PRO A 243 -1.31 4.16 25.12
N SER A 244 -2.23 3.59 25.89
CA SER A 244 -1.92 2.56 26.89
C SER A 244 -1.41 1.28 26.24
N LEU A 245 -1.96 0.91 25.08
CA LEU A 245 -1.49 -0.25 24.32
C LEU A 245 -0.06 -0.04 23.82
N LEU A 246 0.28 1.12 23.23
CA LEU A 246 1.65 1.42 22.78
C LEU A 246 2.66 1.37 23.94
N LEU A 247 2.30 1.95 25.10
CA LEU A 247 3.14 1.85 26.30
C LEU A 247 3.30 0.40 26.76
N SER A 248 2.25 -0.41 26.71
CA SER A 248 2.34 -1.83 27.05
C SER A 248 3.22 -2.63 26.07
N LEU A 249 3.20 -2.27 24.77
CA LEU A 249 3.97 -2.97 23.74
C LEU A 249 5.47 -2.74 23.88
N VAL A 250 5.90 -1.51 24.15
CA VAL A 250 7.33 -1.20 24.34
C VAL A 250 7.90 -1.87 25.59
N GLN A 251 7.09 -2.09 26.62
CA GLN A 251 7.50 -2.73 27.88
C GLN A 251 7.62 -4.26 27.79
N LYS A 252 7.20 -4.89 26.68
CA LYS A 252 7.31 -6.34 26.52
C LYS A 252 8.77 -6.79 26.32
N PRO A 253 9.12 -8.03 26.70
CA PRO A 253 10.47 -8.58 26.53
C PRO A 253 10.75 -9.06 25.08
N PHE A 254 10.38 -8.26 24.08
CA PHE A 254 10.58 -8.58 22.66
C PHE A 254 11.40 -7.45 22.00
N PRO A 255 12.69 -7.67 21.68
CA PRO A 255 13.59 -6.61 21.20
C PRO A 255 13.06 -5.88 19.96
N ASP A 256 12.60 -6.61 18.94
CA ASP A 256 12.12 -6.01 17.70
C ASP A 256 10.85 -5.17 17.92
N LEU A 257 9.93 -5.64 18.77
CA LEU A 257 8.71 -4.89 19.11
C LEU A 257 9.04 -3.64 19.92
N ARG A 258 9.99 -3.74 20.85
CA ARG A 258 10.45 -2.61 21.65
C ARG A 258 11.05 -1.53 20.76
N LEU A 259 11.94 -1.93 19.85
CA LEU A 259 12.61 -1.03 18.94
C LEU A 259 11.62 -0.34 17.98
N ALA A 260 10.69 -1.09 17.39
CA ALA A 260 9.62 -0.54 16.55
C ALA A 260 8.77 0.46 17.36
N SER A 261 8.38 0.10 18.59
CA SER A 261 7.56 0.98 19.44
C SER A 261 8.30 2.28 19.79
N LEU A 262 9.60 2.21 20.08
CA LEU A 262 10.43 3.40 20.32
C LEU A 262 10.50 4.29 19.08
N ARG A 263 10.59 3.74 17.86
CA ARG A 263 10.53 4.53 16.62
C ARG A 263 9.17 5.23 16.47
N THR A 264 8.08 4.53 16.77
CA THR A 264 6.74 5.14 16.76
C THR A 264 6.62 6.27 17.76
N PHE A 265 7.16 6.11 18.97
CA PHE A 265 7.24 7.21 19.95
C PHE A 265 8.09 8.38 19.45
N ALA A 266 9.23 8.10 18.81
CA ALA A 266 10.08 9.15 18.24
C ALA A 266 9.38 9.96 17.15
N SER A 267 8.50 9.34 16.36
CA SER A 267 7.66 10.04 15.38
C SER A 267 6.49 10.78 16.04
N LEU A 268 5.72 10.10 16.91
CA LEU A 268 4.53 10.67 17.54
C LEU A 268 4.86 11.88 18.43
N LEU A 269 5.90 11.79 19.27
CA LEU A 269 6.23 12.84 20.25
C LEU A 269 6.79 14.13 19.62
N LYS A 270 6.94 14.19 18.29
CA LYS A 270 7.18 15.44 17.56
C LYS A 270 5.93 16.34 17.54
N HIS A 271 4.75 15.74 17.67
CA HIS A 271 3.45 16.41 17.56
C HIS A 271 2.88 16.77 18.94
N GLN A 272 2.25 17.94 19.04
CA GLN A 272 1.70 18.48 20.29
C GLN A 272 0.55 17.64 20.85
N PHE A 273 -0.34 17.08 20.01
CA PHE A 273 -1.46 16.24 20.42
C PHE A 273 -0.96 14.96 21.10
N ALA A 274 0.13 14.37 20.56
CA ALA A 274 0.73 13.16 21.09
C ALA A 274 1.44 13.45 22.41
N LEU A 275 2.18 14.56 22.50
CA LEU A 275 2.77 15.01 23.77
C LEU A 275 1.71 15.14 24.87
N GLN A 276 0.59 15.81 24.59
CA GLN A 276 -0.51 15.95 25.55
C GLN A 276 -1.08 14.60 25.97
N THR A 277 -1.23 13.68 25.01
CA THR A 277 -1.80 12.35 25.25
C THR A 277 -0.89 11.47 26.10
N PHE A 278 0.40 11.38 25.76
CA PHE A 278 1.34 10.49 26.46
C PHE A 278 1.84 11.07 27.78
N LEU A 279 2.03 12.37 27.91
CA LEU A 279 2.40 12.97 29.19
C LEU A 279 1.26 12.90 30.22
N GLY A 280 0.00 12.87 29.75
CA GLY A 280 -1.16 12.61 30.60
C GLY A 280 -1.34 11.14 30.99
N LEU A 281 -0.61 10.21 30.34
CA LEU A 281 -0.72 8.78 30.60
C LEU A 281 0.07 8.40 31.86
N SER A 282 -0.62 7.76 32.81
CA SER A 282 -0.02 7.30 34.06
C SER A 282 1.16 6.35 33.79
N GLY A 283 2.30 6.62 34.43
CA GLY A 283 3.51 5.80 34.34
C GLY A 283 4.33 5.99 33.06
N PHE A 284 3.88 6.79 32.08
CA PHE A 284 4.66 7.03 30.85
C PHE A 284 5.97 7.77 31.15
N VAL A 285 5.90 8.88 31.89
CA VAL A 285 7.10 9.68 32.22
C VAL A 285 8.06 8.87 33.10
N ASP A 286 7.54 8.11 34.05
CA ASP A 286 8.35 7.29 34.95
C ASP A 286 9.06 6.17 34.17
N TRP A 287 8.35 5.50 33.26
CA TRP A 287 8.97 4.57 32.31
C TRP A 287 10.02 5.25 31.44
N LEU A 288 9.74 6.45 30.91
CA LEU A 288 10.64 7.16 30.01
C LEU A 288 11.97 7.55 30.68
N VAL A 289 11.96 7.89 31.97
CA VAL A 289 13.19 8.23 32.72
C VAL A 289 13.86 7.05 33.41
N ASP A 290 13.26 5.86 33.37
CA ASP A 290 13.84 4.65 33.93
C ASP A 290 14.91 4.07 32.99
N GLN A 291 16.14 3.98 33.48
CA GLN A 291 17.26 3.41 32.72
C GLN A 291 17.28 1.88 32.72
N SER A 292 16.55 1.24 33.63
CA SER A 292 16.57 -0.23 33.79
C SER A 292 15.71 -0.95 32.75
N THR A 293 14.87 -0.22 32.00
CA THR A 293 13.92 -0.82 31.04
C THR A 293 14.56 -1.25 29.73
N GLU A 294 15.69 -0.66 29.37
CA GLU A 294 16.37 -0.90 28.09
C GLU A 294 17.69 -1.64 28.34
N HIS A 295 17.83 -2.83 27.76
CA HIS A 295 19.05 -3.64 27.88
C HIS A 295 19.88 -3.62 26.60
N GLU A 296 19.23 -3.46 25.45
CA GLU A 296 19.85 -3.40 24.14
C GLU A 296 20.41 -2.01 23.87
N TRP A 297 21.63 -1.94 23.32
CA TRP A 297 22.31 -0.67 23.06
C TRP A 297 21.51 0.24 22.11
N GLU A 298 20.83 -0.34 21.11
CA GLU A 298 20.07 0.41 20.11
C GLU A 298 18.81 1.03 20.73
N ALA A 299 18.09 0.28 21.56
CA ALA A 299 16.92 0.76 22.28
C ALA A 299 17.30 1.84 23.31
N CYS A 300 18.41 1.66 24.03
CA CYS A 300 18.98 2.68 24.91
C CYS A 300 19.29 3.98 24.16
N ARG A 301 19.93 3.88 22.98
CA ARG A 301 20.26 5.04 22.15
C ARG A 301 19.00 5.77 21.71
N LEU A 302 18.02 5.04 21.15
CA LEU A 302 16.81 5.62 20.62
C LEU A 302 15.95 6.28 21.70
N LYS A 303 15.82 5.65 22.88
CA LYS A 303 15.17 6.24 24.05
C LYS A 303 15.89 7.51 24.50
N GLY A 304 17.22 7.49 24.56
CA GLY A 304 18.02 8.69 24.83
C GLY A 304 17.80 9.80 23.82
N ASP A 305 17.69 9.49 22.53
CA ASP A 305 17.45 10.48 21.47
C ASP A 305 16.05 11.10 21.59
N ILE A 306 15.02 10.30 21.93
CA ILE A 306 13.67 10.80 22.25
C ILE A 306 13.73 11.80 23.40
N ILE A 307 14.42 11.46 24.50
CA ILE A 307 14.54 12.32 25.67
C ILE A 307 15.26 13.63 25.32
N ARG A 308 16.32 13.58 24.50
CA ARG A 308 17.01 14.79 24.02
C ARG A 308 16.09 15.66 23.17
N ALA A 309 15.33 15.06 22.26
CA ALA A 309 14.36 15.78 21.43
C ALA A 309 13.29 16.48 22.29
N LEU A 310 12.79 15.82 23.34
CA LEU A 310 11.84 16.42 24.29
C LEU A 310 12.46 17.59 25.07
N ILE A 311 13.70 17.47 25.54
CA ILE A 311 14.39 18.57 26.25
C ILE A 311 14.58 19.79 25.33
N ALA A 312 14.93 19.54 24.06
CA ALA A 312 15.13 20.55 23.03
C ALA A 312 13.81 21.15 22.51
N SER A 313 12.67 20.49 22.75
CA SER A 313 11.36 20.99 22.32
C SER A 313 10.99 22.30 23.04
N ASP A 314 10.42 23.23 22.27
CA ASP A 314 9.84 24.48 22.77
C ASP A 314 8.36 24.33 23.16
N SER A 315 7.83 23.10 23.18
CA SER A 315 6.45 22.83 23.56
C SER A 315 6.17 23.29 25.00
N PRO A 316 5.06 24.02 25.26
CA PRO A 316 4.68 24.46 26.60
C PRO A 316 4.31 23.29 27.53
N LEU A 317 4.07 22.10 26.97
CA LEU A 317 3.80 20.88 27.72
C LEU A 317 5.06 20.29 28.37
N ILE A 318 6.25 20.66 27.86
CA ILE A 318 7.54 20.26 28.43
C ILE A 318 8.07 21.40 29.31
N ASP A 319 7.50 21.50 30.50
CA ASP A 319 7.81 22.54 31.47
C ASP A 319 9.21 22.36 32.10
N ALA A 320 9.68 23.38 32.82
CA ALA A 320 11.00 23.35 33.45
C ALA A 320 11.18 22.17 34.44
N PRO A 321 10.20 21.83 35.31
CA PRO A 321 10.23 20.62 36.13
C PRO A 321 10.43 19.34 35.32
N LEU A 322 9.69 19.14 34.23
CA LEU A 322 9.81 17.96 33.39
C LEU A 322 11.17 17.93 32.68
N LYS A 323 11.68 19.05 32.17
CA LYS A 323 13.04 19.13 31.58
C LYS A 323 14.13 18.72 32.58
N ILE A 324 13.99 19.08 33.86
CA ILE A 324 14.94 18.65 34.91
C ILE A 324 14.87 17.13 35.10
N ARG A 325 13.67 16.56 35.20
CA ARG A 325 13.48 15.10 35.31
C ARG A 325 14.06 14.35 34.10
N LEU A 326 13.81 14.84 32.89
CA LEU A 326 14.37 14.26 31.67
C LEU A 326 15.90 14.35 31.62
N ARG A 327 16.50 15.45 32.09
CA ARG A 327 17.96 15.59 32.17
C ARG A 327 18.59 14.62 33.18
N ALA A 328 17.88 14.29 34.26
CA ALA A 328 18.36 13.32 35.25
C ALA A 328 18.61 11.93 34.65
N TYR A 329 17.93 11.58 33.55
CA TYR A 329 18.18 10.34 32.78
C TYR A 329 19.63 10.21 32.31
N PHE A 330 20.35 11.30 32.03
CA PHE A 330 21.75 11.23 31.57
C PHE A 330 22.79 11.32 32.69
N VAL A 331 22.36 11.68 33.90
CA VAL A 331 23.24 11.91 35.05
C VAL A 331 23.15 10.78 36.06
N ALA A 332 22.00 10.12 36.16
CA ALA A 332 21.82 9.00 37.09
C ALA A 332 22.76 7.84 36.71
N PRO A 333 23.50 7.27 37.68
CA PRO A 333 24.28 6.06 37.45
C PRO A 333 23.34 4.93 37.06
N LYS A 334 23.71 4.13 36.04
CA LYS A 334 22.98 2.92 35.68
C LYS A 334 22.83 2.05 36.92
N LYS A 335 21.59 1.76 37.32
CA LYS A 335 21.32 0.76 38.33
C LYS A 335 21.82 -0.58 37.80
N ASP A 336 22.91 -1.06 38.37
CA ASP A 336 23.45 -2.38 38.05
C ASP A 336 22.65 -3.42 38.85
N PRO A 337 21.87 -4.30 38.19
CA PRO A 337 21.07 -5.30 38.88
C PRO A 337 21.93 -6.31 39.65
N GLU A 338 23.22 -6.48 39.32
CA GLU A 338 24.12 -7.32 40.12
C GLU A 338 24.47 -6.68 41.47
N VAL A 339 24.46 -5.35 41.57
CA VAL A 339 24.78 -4.61 42.80
C VAL A 339 23.57 -4.53 43.75
N GLU A 340 22.34 -4.45 43.22
CA GLU A 340 21.12 -4.47 44.05
C GLU A 340 20.81 -5.86 44.63
N MET A 341 21.28 -6.96 44.04
CA MET A 341 21.15 -8.31 44.64
C MET A 341 22.24 -8.64 45.70
N MET A 342 23.24 -7.78 45.85
CA MET A 342 24.32 -7.92 46.85
C MET A 342 24.12 -7.04 48.10
N LEU A 343 22.98 -6.35 48.21
CA LEU A 343 22.57 -5.53 49.36
C LEU A 343 21.33 -6.12 50.04
#